data_AF-A0A0M2H134-F1
#
_entry.id   AF-A0A0M2H134-F1
#
_cell.length_a   1.000
_cell.length_b   1.000
_cell.length_c   1.000
_cell.angle_alpha   90.00
_cell.angle_beta   90.00
_cell.angle_gamma   90.00
#
_symmetry.space_group_name_H-M   'P 1'
#
loop_
_entity.id
_entity.type
_entity.pdbx_description
1 polymer ?
#
loop_
_entity_poly.entity_id
_entity_poly.type
_entity_poly.pdbx_seq_one_letter_code
_entity_poly.pdbx_strand_id
1 'polypeptide(L)'
;MATTLPEVSADEIPKYWAGDIDDFDVAYLQGKLGEVVDMIADRYGSLVAARLASGRLTERLYTATVIRIAARVWSNVDGFRRENAGQYGYEVNAAVASGTIWFTDDDVRDLTGVHPKQSNVIGTATIGRHEPGRTR
;
A
#
# COMPACT_ATOMS: atom_id res chain seq x y z
N MET A 1 -5.84 21.33 -5.40
CA MET A 1 -5.14 21.36 -4.10
C MET A 1 -4.90 19.91 -3.70
N ALA A 2 -3.67 19.54 -3.36
CA ALA A 2 -3.40 18.20 -2.83
C ALA A 2 -4.17 18.04 -1.52
N THR A 3 -4.93 16.95 -1.37
CA THR A 3 -5.69 16.70 -0.14
C THR A 3 -4.75 16.10 0.89
N THR A 4 -4.51 16.78 2.00
CA THR A 4 -3.70 16.23 3.10
C THR A 4 -4.51 15.19 3.87
N LEU A 5 -3.96 13.98 4.01
CA LEU A 5 -4.56 12.89 4.78
C LEU A 5 -3.78 12.66 6.08
N PRO A 6 -4.36 12.00 7.10
CA PRO A 6 -3.64 11.67 8.32
C PRO A 6 -2.41 10.80 8.04
N GLU A 7 -1.30 11.15 8.69
CA GLU A 7 -0.08 10.34 8.67
C GLU A 7 -0.26 9.07 9.52
N VAL A 8 0.53 8.03 9.21
CA VAL A 8 0.55 6.77 9.95
C VAL A 8 1.96 6.55 10.49
N SER A 9 2.08 6.33 11.80
CA SER A 9 3.37 6.04 12.46
C SER A 9 3.77 4.58 12.30
N ALA A 10 5.07 4.32 12.19
CA ALA A 10 5.64 2.98 12.26
C ALA A 10 5.28 2.23 13.56
N ASP A 11 5.04 2.93 14.67
CA ASP A 11 4.62 2.33 15.95
C ASP A 11 3.24 1.64 15.88
N GLU A 12 2.43 1.97 14.87
CA GLU A 12 1.14 1.34 14.65
C GLU A 12 1.27 -0.02 13.95
N ILE A 13 2.40 -0.32 13.31
CA ILE A 13 2.61 -1.52 12.48
C ILE A 13 2.29 -2.81 13.25
N PRO A 14 2.81 -3.04 14.48
CA PRO A 14 2.58 -4.30 15.20
C PRO A 14 1.11 -4.56 15.56
N LYS A 15 0.25 -3.54 15.52
CA LYS A 15 -1.18 -3.68 15.81
C LYS A 15 -1.96 -4.30 14.66
N TYR A 16 -1.43 -4.22 13.43
CA TYR A 16 -2.15 -4.60 12.21
C TYR A 16 -1.36 -5.56 11.30
N TRP A 17 -0.07 -5.74 11.56
CA TRP A 17 0.77 -6.69 10.85
C TRP A 17 1.62 -7.49 11.84
N ALA A 18 1.68 -8.80 11.63
CA ALA A 18 2.40 -9.75 12.49
C ALA A 18 3.69 -10.28 11.86
N GLY A 19 4.10 -9.73 10.71
CA GLY A 19 5.39 -10.06 10.10
C GLY A 19 6.54 -9.41 10.85
N ASP A 20 7.74 -9.92 10.61
CA ASP A 20 8.94 -9.38 11.20
C ASP A 20 9.30 -8.04 10.53
N ILE A 21 9.48 -7.01 11.35
CA ILE A 21 9.88 -5.66 10.93
C ILE A 21 11.27 -5.31 11.43
N ASP A 22 11.89 -6.15 12.25
CA ASP A 22 13.11 -5.84 12.99
C ASP A 22 14.31 -5.70 12.05
N ASP A 23 14.24 -6.34 10.88
CA ASP A 23 15.22 -6.22 9.80
C ASP A 23 15.12 -4.89 9.01
N PHE A 24 14.06 -4.09 9.23
CA PHE A 24 13.86 -2.82 8.55
C PHE A 24 14.16 -1.61 9.44
N ASP A 25 14.87 -0.64 8.88
CA ASP A 25 15.06 0.65 9.53
C ASP A 25 13.72 1.40 9.68
N VAL A 26 13.53 2.08 10.82
CA VAL A 26 12.32 2.84 11.13
C VAL A 26 12.08 3.94 10.08
N ALA A 27 13.15 4.59 9.59
CA ALA A 27 13.01 5.60 8.55
C ALA A 27 12.51 5.00 7.22
N TYR A 28 12.93 3.77 6.89
CA TYR A 28 12.42 3.05 5.73
C TYR A 28 10.93 2.69 5.88
N LEU A 29 10.53 2.17 7.05
CA LEU A 29 9.13 1.86 7.35
C LEU A 29 8.25 3.11 7.26
N GLN A 30 8.68 4.21 7.88
CA GLN A 30 7.97 5.50 7.85
C GLN A 30 7.88 6.05 6.43
N GLY A 31 8.96 5.95 5.65
CA GLY A 31 8.98 6.35 4.24
C GLY A 31 7.94 5.57 3.41
N LYS A 32 7.83 4.25 3.61
CA LYS A 32 6.83 3.43 2.90
C LYS A 32 5.40 3.73 3.31
N LEU A 33 5.14 4.00 4.58
CA LEU A 33 3.83 4.47 5.03
C LEU A 33 3.48 5.81 4.37
N GLY A 34 4.43 6.75 4.32
CA GLY A 34 4.27 8.04 3.63
C GLY A 34 3.94 7.89 2.14
N GLU A 35 4.70 7.06 1.41
CA GLU A 35 4.43 6.77 -0.01
C GLU A 35 3.00 6.24 -0.22
N VAL A 36 2.52 5.34 0.65
CA VAL A 36 1.14 4.84 0.56
C VAL A 36 0.12 5.95 0.81
N VAL A 37 0.33 6.80 1.82
CA VAL A 37 -0.56 7.92 2.13
C VAL A 37 -0.62 8.90 0.96
N ASP A 38 0.52 9.25 0.35
CA ASP A 38 0.59 10.13 -0.81
C ASP A 38 -0.16 9.56 -2.01
N MET A 39 -0.03 8.25 -2.26
CA MET A 39 -0.78 7.58 -3.33
C MET A 39 -2.30 7.58 -3.08
N ILE A 40 -2.73 7.42 -1.83
CA ILE A 40 -4.15 7.53 -1.46
C ILE A 40 -4.62 8.98 -1.64
N ALA A 41 -3.84 9.96 -1.21
CA ALA A 41 -4.14 11.37 -1.33
C ALA A 41 -4.31 11.80 -2.80
N ASP A 42 -3.41 11.35 -3.68
CA ASP A 42 -3.46 11.64 -5.12
C ASP A 42 -4.70 11.03 -5.79
N ARG A 43 -4.99 9.75 -5.51
CA ARG A 43 -6.04 9.00 -6.22
C ARG A 43 -7.44 9.17 -5.65
N TYR A 44 -7.54 9.23 -4.33
CA TYR A 44 -8.80 9.14 -3.59
C TYR A 44 -8.95 10.22 -2.52
N GLY A 45 -8.00 11.17 -2.43
CA GLY A 45 -7.86 12.06 -1.28
C GLY A 45 -9.13 12.77 -0.87
N SER A 46 -9.84 13.41 -1.81
CA SER A 46 -11.07 14.14 -1.49
C SER A 46 -12.19 13.24 -0.93
N LEU A 47 -12.31 12.01 -1.44
CA LEU A 47 -13.33 11.06 -0.97
C LEU A 47 -12.95 10.48 0.40
N VAL A 48 -11.68 10.11 0.58
CA VAL A 48 -11.17 9.57 1.85
C VAL A 48 -11.28 10.63 2.95
N ALA A 49 -10.88 11.87 2.68
CA ALA A 49 -10.99 12.98 3.62
C ALA A 49 -12.45 13.24 4.03
N ALA A 50 -13.39 13.23 3.09
CA ALA A 50 -14.81 13.39 3.39
C ALA A 50 -15.36 12.27 4.27
N ARG A 51 -14.93 11.02 4.04
CA ARG A 51 -15.38 9.86 4.83
C ARG A 51 -14.78 9.85 6.23
N LEU A 52 -13.53 10.27 6.39
CA LEU A 52 -12.89 10.47 7.70
C LEU A 52 -13.65 11.54 8.48
N ALA A 53 -13.86 12.71 7.88
CA ALA A 53 -14.58 13.82 8.51
C ALA A 53 -16.02 13.46 8.92
N SER A 54 -16.69 12.61 8.14
CA SER A 54 -18.05 12.16 8.44
C SER A 54 -18.11 10.93 9.35
N GLY A 55 -16.99 10.37 9.79
CA GLY A 55 -16.91 9.13 10.58
C GLY A 55 -17.33 7.86 9.83
N ARG A 56 -17.51 7.91 8.50
CA ARG A 56 -17.84 6.75 7.66
C ARG A 56 -16.62 5.87 7.38
N LEU A 57 -15.43 6.45 7.50
CA LEU A 57 -14.16 5.76 7.60
C LEU A 57 -13.58 6.10 8.97
N THR A 58 -13.37 5.09 9.80
CA THR A 58 -12.71 5.30 11.09
C THR A 58 -11.21 5.45 10.88
N GLU A 59 -10.54 6.28 11.68
CA GLU A 59 -9.08 6.42 11.67
C GLU A 59 -8.40 5.06 11.85
N ARG A 60 -8.95 4.22 12.73
CA ARG A 60 -8.47 2.85 12.94
C ARG A 60 -8.46 2.00 11.66
N LEU A 61 -9.54 2.03 10.89
CA LEU A 61 -9.64 1.27 9.63
C LEU A 61 -8.75 1.87 8.54
N TYR A 62 -8.63 3.20 8.49
CA TYR A 62 -7.70 3.88 7.60
C TYR A 62 -6.25 3.44 7.89
N THR A 63 -5.80 3.55 9.14
CA THR A 63 -4.47 3.12 9.59
C THR A 63 -4.20 1.65 9.27
N ALA A 64 -5.15 0.76 9.59
CA ALA A 64 -5.05 -0.66 9.27
C ALA A 64 -4.88 -0.91 7.77
N THR A 65 -5.54 -0.12 6.93
CA THR A 65 -5.49 -0.26 5.47
C THR A 65 -4.17 0.23 4.91
N VAL A 66 -3.66 1.38 5.37
CA VAL A 66 -2.34 1.89 4.99
C VAL A 66 -1.25 0.87 5.34
N ILE A 67 -1.25 0.35 6.57
CA ILE A 67 -0.26 -0.64 7.03
C ILE A 67 -0.37 -1.94 6.23
N ARG A 68 -1.58 -2.42 5.97
CA ARG A 68 -1.79 -3.62 5.14
C ARG A 68 -1.28 -3.47 3.71
N ILE A 69 -1.39 -2.27 3.12
CA ILE A 69 -0.83 -1.99 1.80
C ILE A 69 0.70 -1.98 1.86
N ALA A 70 1.28 -1.26 2.82
CA ALA A 70 2.73 -1.18 3.00
C ALA A 70 3.35 -2.55 3.33
N ALA A 71 2.66 -3.38 4.13
CA ALA A 71 3.09 -4.73 4.50
C ALA A 71 3.28 -5.66 3.31
N ARG A 72 2.62 -5.42 2.17
CA ARG A 72 2.85 -6.22 0.94
C ARG A 72 4.23 -5.96 0.34
N VAL A 73 4.75 -4.74 0.53
CA VAL A 73 6.13 -4.39 0.15
C VAL A 73 7.10 -5.09 1.11
N TRP A 74 6.87 -4.96 2.41
CA TRP A 74 7.74 -5.56 3.44
C TRP A 74 7.75 -7.09 3.43
N SER A 75 6.63 -7.73 3.10
CA SER A 75 6.56 -9.20 2.98
C SER A 75 7.31 -9.73 1.75
N ASN A 76 7.78 -8.86 0.86
CA ASN A 76 8.38 -9.25 -0.41
C ASN A 76 9.41 -8.22 -0.91
N VAL A 77 10.34 -7.86 -0.03
CA VAL A 77 11.38 -6.85 -0.32
C VAL A 77 12.31 -7.26 -1.45
N ASP A 78 12.54 -8.58 -1.62
CA ASP A 78 13.35 -9.12 -2.70
C ASP A 78 12.62 -9.24 -4.04
N GLY A 79 11.30 -8.98 -4.08
CA GLY A 79 10.47 -9.01 -5.29
C GLY A 79 10.71 -10.26 -6.13
N PHE A 80 10.43 -11.46 -5.59
CA PHE A 80 10.65 -12.76 -6.25
C PHE A 80 11.75 -12.79 -7.34
N ARG A 81 13.01 -13.01 -6.94
CA ARG A 81 13.89 -13.91 -7.71
C ARG A 81 13.29 -15.32 -7.61
N ARG A 82 12.48 -15.72 -8.59
CA ARG A 82 11.99 -17.11 -8.68
C ARG A 82 13.18 -18.04 -8.93
N GLU A 83 13.53 -18.89 -7.96
CA GLU A 83 13.99 -20.26 -8.23
C GLU A 83 12.77 -21.17 -8.11
N ASN A 84 12.40 -21.84 -9.20
CA ASN A 84 11.26 -22.75 -9.23
C ASN A 84 11.58 -24.02 -8.43
N ALA A 85 10.79 -24.32 -7.40
CA ALA A 85 10.69 -25.66 -6.85
C ALA A 85 9.21 -26.02 -6.60
N GLY A 86 8.61 -26.76 -7.54
CA GLY A 86 7.40 -27.55 -7.28
C GLY A 86 6.14 -27.23 -8.10
N GLN A 87 5.32 -28.28 -8.28
CA GLN A 87 4.24 -28.44 -9.27
C GLN A 87 2.87 -27.83 -8.89
N TYR A 88 2.81 -26.99 -7.86
CA TYR A 88 1.57 -26.29 -7.46
C TYR A 88 1.78 -24.77 -7.54
N GLY A 89 1.39 -24.19 -8.67
CA GLY A 89 1.42 -22.74 -8.88
C GLY A 89 0.11 -22.10 -8.42
N TYR A 90 0.13 -21.42 -7.28
CA TYR A 90 -0.86 -20.38 -6.99
C TYR A 90 -0.42 -19.10 -7.72
N GLU A 91 -1.25 -18.58 -8.63
CA GLU A 91 -1.01 -17.30 -9.30
C GLU A 91 -1.21 -16.15 -8.31
N VAL A 92 -0.18 -15.84 -7.52
CA VAL A 92 -0.12 -14.54 -6.84
C VAL A 92 0.00 -13.49 -7.94
N ASN A 93 -0.90 -12.50 -7.94
CA ASN A 93 -0.83 -11.38 -8.87
C ASN A 93 0.61 -10.83 -8.91
N ALA A 94 1.24 -10.86 -10.09
CA ALA A 94 2.65 -10.53 -10.28
C ALA A 94 3.01 -9.14 -9.72
N ALA A 95 2.06 -8.21 -9.67
CA ALA A 95 2.26 -6.90 -9.08
C ALA A 95 2.41 -6.96 -7.54
N VAL A 96 1.61 -7.78 -6.86
CA VAL A 96 1.74 -8.07 -5.42
C VAL A 96 3.04 -8.84 -5.15
N ALA A 97 3.45 -9.68 -6.09
CA ALA A 97 4.68 -10.47 -6.02
C ALA A 97 5.98 -9.67 -6.28
N SER A 98 5.92 -8.38 -6.59
CA SER A 98 7.08 -7.57 -7.03
C SER A 98 7.66 -6.60 -5.98
N GLY A 99 7.12 -6.57 -4.76
CA GLY A 99 7.50 -5.56 -3.77
C GLY A 99 7.00 -4.14 -4.10
N THR A 100 5.97 -4.03 -4.95
CA THR A 100 5.36 -2.75 -5.35
C THR A 100 4.14 -2.43 -4.48
N ILE A 101 3.91 -1.15 -4.20
CA ILE A 101 2.68 -0.67 -3.56
C ILE A 101 1.48 -0.96 -4.48
N TRP A 102 0.57 -1.81 -4.02
CA TRP A 102 -0.63 -2.20 -4.77
C TRP A 102 -1.90 -2.11 -3.90
N PHE A 103 -2.95 -1.56 -4.47
CA PHE A 103 -4.29 -1.45 -3.87
C PHE A 103 -5.17 -2.61 -4.37
N THR A 104 -5.59 -3.47 -3.46
CA THR A 104 -6.59 -4.50 -3.74
C THR A 104 -7.99 -3.91 -3.79
N ASP A 105 -8.93 -4.67 -4.35
CA ASP A 105 -10.33 -4.25 -4.40
C ASP A 105 -10.92 -3.99 -3.00
N ASP A 106 -10.48 -4.78 -2.01
CA ASP A 106 -10.89 -4.62 -0.61
C ASP A 106 -10.29 -3.34 0.00
N ASP A 107 -9.03 -3.00 -0.29
CA ASP A 107 -8.44 -1.74 0.20
C ASP A 107 -9.19 -0.53 -0.37
N VAL A 108 -9.49 -0.57 -1.68
CA VAL A 108 -10.26 0.50 -2.33
C VAL A 108 -11.65 0.59 -1.71
N ARG A 109 -12.33 -0.54 -1.48
CA ARG A 109 -13.64 -0.54 -0.83
C ARG A 109 -13.57 -0.01 0.60
N ASP A 110 -12.57 -0.40 1.38
CA ASP A 110 -12.41 0.07 2.76
C ASP A 110 -12.19 1.59 2.80
N LEU A 111 -11.35 2.12 1.89
CA LEU A 111 -11.04 3.55 1.79
C LEU A 111 -12.22 4.38 1.27
N THR A 112 -12.87 3.93 0.21
CA THR A 112 -13.84 4.72 -0.56
C THR A 112 -15.30 4.38 -0.24
N GLY A 113 -15.56 3.19 0.29
CA GLY A 113 -16.89 2.60 0.43
C GLY A 113 -17.52 2.17 -0.90
N VAL A 114 -16.78 2.20 -2.00
CA VAL A 114 -17.26 1.86 -3.35
C VAL A 114 -16.61 0.55 -3.80
N HIS A 115 -17.41 -0.36 -4.37
CA HIS A 115 -16.85 -1.56 -5.00
C HIS A 115 -16.18 -1.17 -6.33
N PRO A 116 -14.90 -1.51 -6.55
CA PRO A 116 -14.18 -1.16 -7.78
C PRO A 116 -14.79 -1.81 -9.03
N LYS A 117 -15.51 -2.94 -8.92
CA LYS A 117 -16.28 -3.50 -10.06
C LYS A 117 -17.42 -2.60 -10.55
N GLN A 118 -17.76 -1.53 -9.83
CA GLN A 118 -18.72 -0.51 -10.26
C GLN A 118 -18.05 0.82 -10.64
N SER A 119 -16.73 0.95 -10.45
CA SER A 119 -15.97 2.18 -10.70
C SER A 119 -14.78 1.87 -11.59
N ASN A 120 -14.74 2.41 -12.81
CA ASN A 120 -13.74 2.16 -13.86
C ASN A 120 -12.28 2.59 -13.53
N VAL A 121 -11.89 2.64 -12.26
CA VAL A 121 -10.56 3.07 -11.80
C VAL A 121 -9.77 1.86 -11.31
N ILE A 122 -9.29 1.04 -12.25
CA ILE A 122 -8.25 0.04 -11.97
C ILE A 122 -6.90 0.77 -12.10
N GLY A 123 -6.41 1.31 -10.98
CA GLY A 123 -5.15 2.03 -10.93
C GLY A 123 -3.99 1.11 -10.57
N THR A 124 -3.38 0.43 -11.54
CA THR A 124 -2.03 -0.12 -11.36
C THR A 124 -1.04 1.05 -11.40
N ALA A 125 -0.49 1.49 -10.25
CA ALA A 125 0.74 2.29 -10.27
C ALA A 125 1.90 1.33 -10.04
N THR A 126 2.58 0.97 -11.11
CA THR A 126 3.92 0.39 -11.00
C THR A 126 4.89 1.55 -10.79
N ILE A 127 5.31 1.80 -9.55
CA ILE A 127 6.47 2.66 -9.30
C ILE A 127 7.69 1.79 -9.60
N GLY A 128 8.16 1.81 -10.84
CA GLY A 128 9.44 1.19 -11.18
C GLY A 128 10.57 1.81 -10.37
N ARG A 129 11.60 1.02 -10.02
CA ARG A 129 12.85 1.55 -9.45
C ARG A 129 13.34 2.68 -10.34
N HIS A 130 13.27 3.90 -9.82
CA HIS A 130 13.97 5.03 -10.41
C HIS A 130 15.45 4.81 -10.12
N GLU A 131 16.19 4.20 -11.05
CA GLU A 131 17.65 4.34 -11.07
C GLU A 131 17.93 5.79 -11.51
N PRO A 132 18.44 6.68 -10.62
CA PRO A 132 18.88 7.98 -11.06
C PRO A 132 20.00 7.79 -12.10
N GLY A 133 19.77 8.40 -13.26
CA GLY A 133 20.55 8.20 -14.49
C GLY A 133 22.06 8.27 -14.27
N ARG A 134 22.71 7.16 -14.60
CA ARG A 134 24.13 7.10 -14.95
C ARG A 134 24.32 7.83 -16.27
N THR A 135 24.59 9.13 -16.20
CA THR A 135 25.01 9.92 -17.36
C THR A 135 26.47 9.59 -17.69
N ARG A 136 26.71 9.30 -18.97
CA ARG A 136 28.02 9.10 -19.57
C ARG A 136 28.78 10.41 -19.69
#